data_AF-A0A060XIK4-F1
#
_entry.id   AF-A0A060XIK4-F1
#
_cell.length_a   1.000
_cell.length_b   1.000
_cell.length_c   1.000
_cell.angle_alpha   90.00
_cell.angle_beta   90.00
_cell.angle_gamma   90.00
#
_symmetry.space_group_name_H-M   'P 1'
#
loop_
_entity.id
_entity.type
_entity.pdbx_description
1 polymer ?
#
loop_
_entity_poly.entity_id
_entity_poly.type
_entity_poly.pdbx_seq_one_letter_code
_entity_poly.pdbx_strand_id
1 'polypeptide(L)'
;MTAIKHALQRDIFTPNDERLLSIVNVCKAGKKKKNCFLCATVTTERPVQVRVVKVKKSDKGDFYKRQMAWELRDLAEVDAKDASKENPEFDLHFEKVYRWVASSTAEKNSFISCIWKLNQRYLRKKVEFVNVSSQLLEESVPSGESQSVAGGDEDALDDYQELNAREEQDIEGMMEVCEYAISNAEAFAEKLSKELQVLDGANIHSIMASEKQVNILMQLLDEALSEVDTIEGKMSSYEEMLQSVKEQMDQISQSNRLIQISNTNNGKLLDEIQFLVNYMDLSKGHIRALQEGDLSSSKGIEACINASEALLQCMNVPLRPGHEKLMSVKQQQHLFTELRDTFSRRLTNHLNNVFVHQVIYTPR
;
A
#
# COMPACT_ATOMS: atom_id res chain seq x y z
N MET A 1 -4.54 13.01 -1.29
CA MET A 1 -4.99 11.84 -2.08
C MET A 1 -4.17 10.57 -1.82
N THR A 2 -2.84 10.63 -1.79
CA THR A 2 -1.94 9.47 -1.69
C THR A 2 -2.19 8.57 -0.47
N ALA A 3 -2.30 9.12 0.75
CA ALA A 3 -2.58 8.33 1.95
C ALA A 3 -3.93 7.58 1.89
N ILE A 4 -4.97 8.24 1.34
CA ILE A 4 -6.29 7.63 1.13
C ILE A 4 -6.22 6.54 0.06
N LYS A 5 -5.48 6.77 -1.04
CA LYS A 5 -5.25 5.76 -2.08
C LYS A 5 -4.61 4.48 -1.51
N HIS A 6 -3.58 4.61 -0.66
CA HIS A 6 -2.95 3.46 -0.01
C HIS A 6 -3.89 2.73 0.96
N ALA A 7 -4.65 3.48 1.78
CA ALA A 7 -5.63 2.89 2.68
C ALA A 7 -6.71 2.11 1.93
N LEU A 8 -7.29 2.70 0.87
CA LEU A 8 -8.29 2.03 0.05
C LEU A 8 -7.74 0.83 -0.72
N GLN A 9 -6.51 0.92 -1.24
CA GLN A 9 -5.83 -0.22 -1.85
C GLN A 9 -5.75 -1.38 -0.85
N ARG A 10 -5.18 -1.15 0.33
CA ARG A 10 -4.97 -2.20 1.34
C ARG A 10 -6.28 -2.76 1.89
N ASP A 11 -7.23 -1.89 2.21
CA ASP A 11 -8.39 -2.27 3.03
C ASP A 11 -9.61 -2.69 2.18
N ILE A 12 -9.69 -2.27 0.91
CA ILE A 12 -10.82 -2.60 0.02
C ILE A 12 -10.40 -3.40 -1.21
N PHE A 13 -9.30 -3.04 -1.88
CA PHE A 13 -9.02 -3.59 -3.22
C PHE A 13 -8.10 -4.81 -3.19
N THR A 14 -7.07 -4.82 -2.34
CA THR A 14 -6.17 -5.97 -2.15
C THR A 14 -6.92 -7.25 -1.71
N PRO A 15 -7.91 -7.21 -0.80
CA PRO A 15 -8.68 -8.40 -0.44
C PRO A 15 -9.61 -8.93 -1.54
N ASN A 16 -9.80 -8.17 -2.64
CA ASN A 16 -10.62 -8.55 -3.78
C ASN A 16 -9.77 -8.79 -5.04
N ASP A 17 -8.45 -8.94 -4.90
CA ASP A 17 -7.53 -9.13 -6.03
C ASP A 17 -7.64 -8.03 -7.09
N GLU A 18 -7.85 -6.78 -6.63
CA GLU A 18 -7.98 -5.60 -7.47
C GLU A 18 -6.85 -4.59 -7.19
N ARG A 19 -6.30 -4.00 -8.26
CA ARG A 19 -5.34 -2.90 -8.21
C ARG A 19 -6.03 -1.57 -8.51
N LEU A 20 -5.89 -0.61 -7.60
CA LEU A 20 -6.43 0.75 -7.70
C LEU A 20 -5.51 1.63 -8.54
N LEU A 21 -5.99 2.08 -9.69
CA LEU A 21 -5.22 2.89 -10.64
C LEU A 21 -5.43 4.38 -10.41
N SER A 22 -6.69 4.80 -10.37
CA SER A 22 -7.07 6.20 -10.14
C SER A 22 -8.21 6.32 -9.13
N ILE A 23 -8.25 7.45 -8.45
CA ILE A 23 -9.25 7.81 -7.45
C ILE A 23 -9.64 9.27 -7.66
N VAL A 24 -10.93 9.58 -7.50
CA VAL A 24 -11.46 10.96 -7.48
C VAL A 24 -12.46 11.10 -6.36
N ASN A 25 -12.34 12.19 -5.59
CA ASN A 25 -13.32 12.54 -4.56
C ASN A 25 -14.44 13.36 -5.20
N VAL A 26 -15.68 12.90 -5.07
CA VAL A 26 -16.84 13.45 -5.76
C VAL A 26 -18.05 13.63 -4.86
N CYS A 27 -18.89 14.59 -5.23
CA CYS A 27 -20.24 14.76 -4.74
C CYS A 27 -21.25 14.47 -5.86
N LYS A 28 -22.43 13.94 -5.51
CA LYS A 28 -23.51 13.83 -6.49
C LYS A 28 -24.06 15.23 -6.80
N ALA A 29 -24.18 15.57 -8.08
CA ALA A 29 -24.70 16.87 -8.51
C ALA A 29 -26.08 17.16 -7.87
N GLY A 30 -26.25 18.37 -7.33
CA GLY A 30 -27.50 18.84 -6.71
C GLY A 30 -27.80 18.36 -5.28
N LYS A 31 -26.93 17.56 -4.62
CA LYS A 31 -27.13 17.14 -3.22
C LYS A 31 -26.08 17.76 -2.27
N LYS A 32 -26.52 18.43 -1.21
CA LYS A 32 -25.63 18.94 -0.15
C LYS A 32 -24.97 17.78 0.63
N LYS A 33 -23.63 17.74 0.62
CA LYS A 33 -22.72 17.12 1.60
C LYS A 33 -22.74 15.59 1.80
N LYS A 34 -22.66 14.78 0.75
CA LYS A 34 -22.19 13.38 0.92
C LYS A 34 -21.07 13.06 -0.07
N ASN A 35 -19.85 13.40 0.33
CA ASN A 35 -18.64 13.09 -0.41
C ASN A 35 -18.45 11.57 -0.47
N CYS A 36 -18.05 11.08 -1.63
CA CYS A 36 -17.68 9.69 -1.87
C CYS A 36 -16.51 9.64 -2.85
N PHE A 37 -15.86 8.49 -2.95
CA PHE A 37 -14.76 8.28 -3.87
C PHE A 37 -15.22 7.41 -5.03
N LEU A 38 -14.86 7.78 -6.25
CA LEU A 38 -14.87 6.86 -7.39
C LEU A 38 -13.45 6.36 -7.60
N CYS A 39 -13.33 5.05 -7.81
CA CYS A 39 -12.08 4.33 -7.91
C CYS A 39 -12.07 3.54 -9.22
N ALA A 40 -11.07 3.76 -10.08
CA ALA A 40 -10.87 2.94 -11.27
C ALA A 40 -9.90 1.80 -10.93
N THR A 41 -10.37 0.55 -11.06
CA THR A 41 -9.62 -0.65 -10.66
C THR A 41 -9.52 -1.68 -11.77
N VAL A 42 -8.49 -2.52 -11.69
CA VAL A 42 -8.29 -3.69 -12.55
C VAL A 42 -8.05 -4.93 -11.69
N THR A 43 -8.55 -6.08 -12.10
CA THR A 43 -8.21 -7.35 -11.43
C THR A 43 -6.75 -7.72 -11.69
N THR A 44 -6.11 -8.35 -10.71
CA THR A 44 -4.75 -8.89 -10.83
C THR A 44 -4.74 -10.23 -11.56
N GLU A 45 -5.84 -10.99 -11.47
CA GLU A 45 -6.02 -12.25 -12.19
C GLU A 45 -6.48 -12.06 -13.64
N ARG A 46 -6.13 -13.03 -14.50
CA ARG A 46 -6.55 -13.08 -15.91
C ARG A 46 -7.84 -13.90 -16.04
N PRO A 47 -8.84 -13.46 -16.84
CA PRO A 47 -8.83 -12.27 -17.70
C PRO A 47 -8.97 -10.96 -16.90
N VAL A 48 -8.22 -9.93 -17.31
CA VAL A 48 -8.24 -8.62 -16.64
C VAL A 48 -9.62 -7.98 -16.81
N GLN A 49 -10.29 -7.71 -15.69
CA GLN A 49 -11.55 -6.98 -15.64
C GLN A 49 -11.30 -5.56 -15.14
N VAL A 50 -11.91 -4.58 -15.81
CA VAL A 50 -11.81 -3.16 -15.44
C VAL A 50 -13.13 -2.70 -14.84
N ARG A 51 -13.07 -2.04 -13.69
CA ARG A 51 -14.25 -1.59 -12.94
C ARG A 51 -14.10 -0.15 -12.46
N VAL A 52 -15.24 0.53 -12.35
CA VAL A 52 -15.38 1.78 -11.61
C VAL A 52 -16.14 1.48 -10.33
N VAL A 53 -15.52 1.73 -9.18
CA VAL A 53 -16.06 1.37 -7.86
C VAL A 53 -16.33 2.63 -7.06
N LYS A 54 -17.54 2.76 -6.54
CA LYS A 54 -17.93 3.82 -5.62
C LYS A 54 -17.69 3.37 -4.19
N VAL A 55 -16.90 4.15 -3.46
CA VAL A 55 -16.55 3.92 -2.06
C VAL A 55 -17.04 5.08 -1.20
N LYS A 56 -17.61 4.79 -0.03
CA LYS A 56 -18.03 5.80 0.94
C LYS A 56 -17.47 5.49 2.32
N LYS A 57 -17.10 6.54 3.07
CA LYS A 57 -16.77 6.42 4.49
C LYS A 57 -18.01 6.00 5.29
N SER A 58 -17.84 5.05 6.20
CA SER A 58 -18.90 4.59 7.10
C SER A 58 -19.27 5.68 8.10
N ASP A 59 -20.54 5.75 8.47
CA ASP A 59 -21.01 6.68 9.51
C ASP A 59 -20.71 6.14 10.93
N LYS A 60 -20.33 4.86 11.06
CA LYS A 60 -20.07 4.15 12.34
C LYS A 60 -18.60 3.77 12.54
N GLY A 61 -17.65 4.65 12.20
CA GLY A 61 -16.22 4.44 12.41
C GLY A 61 -15.35 5.01 11.29
N ASP A 62 -14.04 4.82 11.39
CA ASP A 62 -13.06 5.35 10.43
C ASP A 62 -12.70 4.35 9.31
N PHE A 63 -13.70 3.63 8.79
CA PHE A 63 -13.50 2.65 7.73
C PHE A 63 -14.32 2.99 6.48
N TYR A 64 -13.82 2.55 5.33
CA TYR A 64 -14.45 2.74 4.03
C TYR A 64 -15.20 1.48 3.60
N LYS A 65 -16.31 1.65 2.87
CA LYS A 65 -17.10 0.53 2.34
C LYS A 65 -17.40 0.71 0.86
N ARG A 66 -17.29 -0.38 0.11
CA ARG A 66 -17.74 -0.49 -1.28
C ARG A 66 -19.27 -0.34 -1.33
N GLN A 67 -19.75 0.66 -2.06
CA GLN A 67 -21.19 0.96 -2.18
C GLN A 67 -21.77 0.45 -3.49
N MET A 68 -21.07 0.67 -4.60
CA MET A 68 -21.46 0.22 -5.94
C MET A 68 -20.21 -0.08 -6.75
N ALA A 69 -20.34 -0.95 -7.74
CA ALA A 69 -19.32 -1.22 -8.75
C ALA A 69 -20.00 -1.31 -10.11
N TRP A 70 -19.37 -0.73 -11.11
CA TRP A 70 -19.78 -0.80 -12.52
C TRP A 70 -18.63 -1.40 -13.32
N GLU A 71 -18.93 -2.28 -14.26
CA GLU A 71 -17.91 -2.74 -15.20
C GLU A 71 -17.66 -1.65 -16.25
N LEU A 72 -16.39 -1.40 -16.58
CA LEU A 72 -16.07 -0.33 -17.52
C LEU A 72 -16.59 -0.63 -18.93
N ARG A 73 -16.80 -1.91 -19.27
CA ARG A 73 -17.40 -2.32 -20.55
C ARG A 73 -18.83 -1.83 -20.77
N ASP A 74 -19.55 -1.53 -19.69
CA ASP A 74 -20.92 -1.03 -19.73
C ASP A 74 -21.00 0.49 -19.85
N LEU A 75 -19.84 1.17 -19.78
CA LEU A 75 -19.75 2.61 -20.00
C LEU A 75 -19.97 2.89 -21.48
N ALA A 76 -20.94 3.75 -21.79
CA ALA A 76 -21.20 4.22 -23.15
C ALA A 76 -20.45 5.52 -23.43
N GLU A 77 -20.50 6.46 -22.50
CA GLU A 77 -20.05 7.84 -22.71
C GLU A 77 -19.51 8.46 -21.41
N VAL A 78 -18.48 9.28 -21.55
CA VAL A 78 -17.94 10.17 -20.51
C VAL A 78 -18.07 11.61 -21.01
N ASP A 79 -18.91 12.40 -20.34
CA ASP A 79 -19.10 13.83 -20.66
C ASP A 79 -18.40 14.70 -19.61
N ALA A 80 -17.35 15.42 -20.01
CA ALA A 80 -16.58 16.32 -19.13
C ALA A 80 -17.18 17.74 -19.03
N LYS A 81 -18.40 17.94 -19.58
CA LYS A 81 -19.21 19.17 -19.61
C LYS A 81 -18.68 20.31 -20.43
N ASP A 82 -17.38 20.61 -20.34
CA ASP A 82 -16.75 21.68 -21.10
C ASP A 82 -15.27 21.34 -21.34
N ALA A 83 -14.84 21.39 -22.61
CA ALA A 83 -13.47 21.08 -23.01
C ALA A 83 -12.51 22.26 -22.79
N SER A 84 -13.05 23.48 -22.69
CA SER A 84 -12.28 24.74 -22.67
C SER A 84 -12.30 25.42 -21.30
N LYS A 85 -13.41 25.31 -20.57
CA LYS A 85 -13.61 25.96 -19.29
C LYS A 85 -13.30 25.00 -18.14
N GLU A 86 -12.62 25.51 -17.11
CA GLU A 86 -12.43 24.76 -15.87
C GLU A 86 -13.78 24.49 -15.19
N ASN A 87 -14.24 23.25 -15.29
CA ASN A 87 -15.45 22.77 -14.67
C ASN A 87 -15.18 21.44 -13.94
N PRO A 88 -15.42 21.32 -12.63
CA PRO A 88 -15.22 20.07 -11.90
C PRO A 88 -16.35 19.03 -12.12
N GLU A 89 -17.40 19.38 -12.86
CA GLU A 89 -18.52 18.48 -13.15
C GLU A 89 -18.23 17.53 -14.32
N PHE A 90 -18.73 16.30 -14.21
CA PHE A 90 -18.68 15.30 -15.28
C PHE A 90 -19.77 14.24 -15.09
N ASP A 91 -20.17 13.63 -16.20
CA ASP A 91 -21.18 12.57 -16.22
C ASP A 91 -20.59 11.25 -16.74
N LEU A 92 -21.00 10.15 -16.10
CA LEU A 92 -20.69 8.79 -16.56
C LEU A 92 -21.99 8.11 -17.01
N HIS A 93 -22.06 7.73 -18.27
CA HIS A 93 -23.25 7.13 -18.88
C HIS A 93 -23.10 5.60 -18.91
N PHE A 94 -23.67 4.94 -17.91
CA PHE A 94 -23.89 3.49 -17.92
C PHE A 94 -25.34 3.23 -18.34
N GLU A 95 -26.02 2.23 -17.75
CA GLU A 95 -27.49 2.08 -17.86
C GLU A 95 -28.25 3.34 -17.40
N LYS A 96 -27.65 4.09 -16.47
CA LYS A 96 -28.17 5.37 -15.97
C LYS A 96 -27.07 6.42 -16.05
N VAL A 97 -27.47 7.68 -16.19
CA VAL A 97 -26.57 8.83 -16.17
C VAL A 97 -26.21 9.17 -14.71
N TYR A 98 -24.92 9.08 -14.37
CA TYR A 98 -24.41 9.44 -13.06
C TYR A 98 -23.64 10.76 -13.13
N ARG A 99 -24.23 11.82 -12.57
CA ARG A 99 -23.65 13.17 -12.55
C ARG A 99 -22.84 13.43 -11.29
N TRP A 100 -21.59 13.82 -11.47
CA TRP A 100 -20.61 13.99 -10.41
C TRP A 100 -19.96 15.36 -10.44
N VAL A 101 -19.56 15.83 -9.28
CA VAL A 101 -18.76 17.05 -9.09
C VAL A 101 -17.50 16.64 -8.34
N ALA A 102 -16.33 16.74 -8.99
CA ALA A 102 -15.04 16.45 -8.37
C ALA A 102 -14.62 17.55 -7.37
N SER A 103 -13.69 17.22 -6.45
CA SER A 103 -13.10 18.24 -5.56
C SER A 103 -12.30 19.31 -6.30
N SER A 104 -11.76 18.99 -7.47
CA SER A 104 -11.04 19.91 -8.33
C SER A 104 -11.09 19.47 -9.80
N THR A 105 -10.92 20.43 -10.71
CA THR A 105 -10.81 20.18 -12.16
C THR A 105 -9.62 19.28 -12.49
N ALA A 106 -8.49 19.44 -11.78
CA ALA A 106 -7.31 18.58 -11.95
C ALA A 106 -7.58 17.11 -11.60
N GLU A 107 -8.28 16.86 -10.48
CA GLU A 107 -8.66 15.49 -10.10
C GLU A 107 -9.66 14.87 -11.08
N LYS A 108 -10.63 15.66 -11.59
CA LYS A 108 -11.54 15.25 -12.67
C LYS A 108 -10.75 14.80 -13.91
N ASN A 109 -9.87 15.67 -14.40
CA ASN A 109 -9.11 15.45 -15.63
C ASN A 109 -8.21 14.21 -15.51
N SER A 110 -7.50 14.06 -14.38
CA SER A 110 -6.67 12.88 -14.12
C SER A 110 -7.49 11.58 -14.09
N PHE A 111 -8.70 11.62 -13.53
CA PHE A 111 -9.60 10.46 -13.50
C PHE A 111 -10.15 10.10 -14.90
N ILE A 112 -10.56 11.10 -15.68
CA ILE A 112 -11.05 10.90 -17.05
C ILE A 112 -9.94 10.35 -17.96
N SER A 113 -8.73 10.92 -17.90
CA SER A 113 -7.58 10.38 -18.65
C SER A 113 -7.25 8.95 -18.24
N CYS A 114 -7.39 8.58 -16.96
CA CYS A 114 -7.22 7.19 -16.53
C CYS A 114 -8.29 6.26 -17.13
N ILE A 115 -9.56 6.67 -17.14
CA ILE A 115 -10.64 5.90 -17.78
C ILE A 115 -10.37 5.73 -19.28
N TRP A 116 -9.92 6.78 -19.96
CA TRP A 116 -9.55 6.73 -21.38
C TRP A 116 -8.41 5.74 -21.64
N LYS A 117 -7.32 5.82 -20.88
CA LYS A 117 -6.19 4.87 -20.97
C LYS A 117 -6.64 3.41 -20.75
N LEU A 118 -7.56 3.20 -19.80
CA LEU A 118 -8.13 1.87 -19.54
C LEU A 118 -9.02 1.36 -20.67
N ASN A 119 -9.78 2.25 -21.28
CA ASN A 119 -10.59 1.94 -22.46
C ASN A 119 -9.72 1.51 -23.63
N GLN A 120 -8.66 2.27 -23.97
CA GLN A 120 -7.74 1.90 -25.05
C GLN A 120 -7.04 0.56 -24.80
N ARG A 121 -6.66 0.28 -23.55
CA ARG A 121 -5.85 -0.88 -23.21
C ARG A 121 -6.63 -2.19 -23.09
N TYR A 122 -7.86 -2.15 -22.57
CA TYR A 122 -8.58 -3.37 -22.16
C TYR A 122 -9.96 -3.55 -22.81
N LEU A 123 -10.53 -2.50 -23.42
CA LEU A 123 -11.85 -2.58 -24.02
C LEU A 123 -11.76 -2.60 -25.55
N ARG A 124 -12.54 -3.48 -26.17
CA ARG A 124 -12.70 -3.53 -27.63
C ARG A 124 -13.76 -2.54 -28.13
N LYS A 125 -14.77 -2.26 -27.29
CA LYS A 125 -15.80 -1.25 -27.55
C LYS A 125 -15.24 0.11 -27.13
N LYS A 126 -15.21 1.08 -28.05
CA LYS A 126 -14.78 2.44 -27.74
C LYS A 126 -15.87 3.17 -26.97
N VAL A 127 -15.60 3.51 -25.70
CA VAL A 127 -16.35 4.53 -24.95
C VAL A 127 -16.21 5.89 -25.65
N GLU A 128 -17.29 6.65 -25.76
CA GLU A 128 -17.28 8.01 -26.31
C GLU A 128 -16.87 9.03 -25.24
N PHE A 129 -16.00 9.97 -25.60
CA PHE A 129 -15.53 11.03 -24.70
C PHE A 129 -16.00 12.36 -25.27
N VAL A 130 -16.95 13.00 -24.58
CA VAL A 130 -17.63 14.22 -25.03
C VAL A 130 -17.20 15.40 -24.15
N ASN A 131 -16.98 16.55 -24.77
CA ASN A 131 -16.52 17.77 -24.08
C ASN A 131 -15.21 17.59 -23.29
N VAL A 132 -14.35 16.65 -23.72
CA VAL A 132 -13.04 16.42 -23.11
C VAL A 132 -11.98 17.14 -23.95
N SER A 133 -11.06 17.87 -23.30
CA SER A 133 -9.92 18.50 -23.99
C SER A 133 -9.07 17.44 -24.71
N SER A 134 -8.72 17.68 -25.97
CA SER A 134 -7.88 16.77 -26.77
C SER A 134 -6.51 16.52 -26.13
N GLN A 135 -5.96 17.52 -25.42
CA GLN A 135 -4.71 17.41 -24.66
C GLN A 135 -4.77 16.33 -23.56
N LEU A 136 -5.97 16.04 -23.02
CA LEU A 136 -6.14 14.97 -22.02
C LEU A 136 -6.15 13.56 -22.64
N LEU A 137 -6.33 13.48 -23.95
CA LEU A 137 -6.44 12.27 -24.75
C LEU A 137 -5.19 12.01 -25.61
N GLU A 138 -4.36 13.03 -25.87
CA GLU A 138 -3.23 13.00 -26.82
C GLU A 138 -1.90 12.49 -26.24
N GLU A 139 -1.81 12.17 -24.95
CA GLU A 139 -0.56 11.74 -24.28
C GLU A 139 0.01 10.39 -24.79
N SER A 140 -0.46 9.85 -25.92
CA SER A 140 0.00 8.56 -26.48
C SER A 140 -0.38 8.31 -27.96
N VAL A 141 -0.03 9.22 -28.87
CA VAL A 141 0.14 8.86 -30.30
C VAL A 141 1.50 9.36 -30.77
N PRO A 142 2.46 8.49 -31.17
CA PRO A 142 3.56 8.95 -32.00
C PRO A 142 2.94 9.44 -33.30
N SER A 143 2.97 10.76 -33.53
CA SER A 143 2.62 11.35 -34.82
C SER A 143 3.60 10.82 -35.86
N GLY A 144 3.17 9.83 -36.62
CA GLY A 144 3.87 9.35 -37.81
C GLY A 144 3.63 10.30 -38.98
N GLU A 145 4.07 11.55 -38.86
CA GLU A 145 4.32 12.42 -40.01
C GLU A 145 5.83 12.40 -40.28
N SER A 146 6.26 11.36 -40.99
CA SER A 146 7.57 11.28 -41.64
C SER A 146 7.40 10.36 -42.85
N GLN A 147 6.74 10.89 -43.89
CA GLN A 147 7.01 10.44 -45.25
C GLN A 147 8.24 11.19 -45.75
N SER A 148 9.09 10.47 -46.49
CA SER A 148 10.45 10.82 -46.96
C SER A 148 11.50 10.68 -45.85
N VAL A 149 12.58 9.90 -45.99
CA VAL A 149 13.37 9.60 -47.17
C VAL A 149 13.83 8.13 -47.08
N ALA A 150 13.25 7.24 -47.88
CA ALA A 150 13.90 5.99 -48.23
C ALA A 150 14.58 6.23 -49.58
N GLY A 151 15.91 6.17 -49.60
CA GLY A 151 16.67 6.12 -50.84
C GLY A 151 16.21 4.93 -51.66
N GLY A 152 15.55 5.22 -52.77
CA GLY A 152 15.18 4.28 -53.81
C GLY A 152 16.03 4.55 -55.04
N ASP A 153 16.58 3.46 -55.57
CA ASP A 153 17.37 3.31 -56.80
C ASP A 153 17.27 4.42 -57.86
N GLU A 154 18.45 4.88 -58.31
CA GLU A 154 18.68 5.80 -59.44
C GLU A 154 18.37 5.22 -60.84
N ASP A 155 17.51 4.20 -60.98
CA ASP A 155 17.28 3.54 -62.27
C ASP A 155 15.78 3.36 -62.62
N ALA A 156 14.98 4.39 -62.34
CA ALA A 156 13.65 4.54 -62.94
C ALA A 156 13.66 5.71 -63.92
N LEU A 157 13.58 5.35 -65.20
CA LEU A 157 13.34 6.18 -66.37
C LEU A 157 12.49 7.43 -66.05
N ASP A 158 12.97 8.56 -66.59
CA ASP A 158 12.31 9.85 -66.78
C ASP A 158 10.81 9.73 -67.14
N ASP A 159 9.97 9.53 -66.12
CA ASP A 159 8.54 9.74 -66.22
C ASP A 159 8.32 11.24 -66.13
N TYR A 160 8.00 11.84 -67.26
CA TYR A 160 7.64 13.25 -67.40
C TYR A 160 6.53 13.57 -66.38
N GLN A 161 6.88 14.30 -65.33
CA GLN A 161 5.94 14.69 -64.29
C GLN A 161 5.11 15.86 -64.84
N GLU A 162 3.85 15.60 -65.19
CA GLU A 162 2.93 16.67 -65.62
C GLU A 162 2.84 17.72 -64.52
N LEU A 163 3.12 18.98 -64.88
CA LEU A 163 3.04 20.13 -63.97
C LEU A 163 1.68 20.12 -63.29
N ASN A 164 1.67 20.29 -61.97
CA ASN A 164 0.39 20.41 -61.29
C ASN A 164 -0.29 21.73 -61.71
N ALA A 165 -1.62 21.77 -61.67
CA ALA A 165 -2.39 22.94 -62.14
C ALA A 165 -2.02 24.26 -61.43
N ARG A 166 -1.29 24.18 -60.31
CA ARG A 166 -0.79 25.33 -59.57
C ARG A 166 0.58 25.80 -60.08
N GLU A 167 1.47 24.87 -60.40
CA GLU A 167 2.74 25.14 -61.08
C GLU A 167 2.50 25.73 -62.47
N GLU A 168 1.51 25.22 -63.21
CA GLU A 168 1.11 25.79 -64.50
C GLU A 168 0.66 27.25 -64.35
N GLN A 169 -0.16 27.54 -63.34
CA GLN A 169 -0.64 28.89 -63.05
C GLN A 169 0.46 29.84 -62.56
N ASP A 170 1.42 29.34 -61.78
CA ASP A 170 2.57 30.13 -61.30
C ASP A 170 3.55 30.42 -62.45
N ILE A 171 3.78 29.46 -63.36
CA ILE A 171 4.58 29.66 -64.58
C ILE A 171 3.89 30.66 -65.53
N GLU A 172 2.58 30.55 -65.69
CA GLU A 172 1.78 31.49 -66.49
C GLU A 172 1.84 32.92 -65.90
N GLY A 173 1.73 33.05 -64.58
CA GLY A 173 1.91 34.32 -63.88
C GLY A 173 3.34 34.90 -64.01
N MET A 174 4.37 34.05 -63.95
CA MET A 174 5.76 34.48 -64.20
C MET A 174 5.99 34.95 -65.64
N MET A 175 5.34 34.31 -66.62
CA MET A 175 5.37 34.71 -68.03
C MET A 175 4.65 36.04 -68.27
N GLU A 176 3.55 36.30 -67.54
CA GLU A 176 2.77 37.54 -67.65
C GLU A 176 3.51 38.77 -67.08
N VAL A 177 4.27 38.59 -66.00
CA VAL A 177 5.05 39.66 -65.35
C VAL A 177 6.31 40.05 -66.15
N CYS A 178 6.79 39.17 -67.02
CA CYS A 178 7.95 39.44 -67.86
C CYS A 178 7.54 40.01 -69.23
N GLU A 179 7.29 41.33 -69.30
CA GLU A 179 6.89 42.06 -70.53
C GLU A 179 7.81 41.86 -71.76
N TYR A 180 9.01 41.27 -71.59
CA TYR A 180 9.99 40.99 -72.66
C TYR A 180 10.07 39.52 -73.10
N ALA A 181 9.33 38.60 -72.48
CA ALA A 181 9.45 37.15 -72.71
C ALA A 181 9.12 36.72 -74.15
N ILE A 182 8.29 37.48 -74.85
CA ILE A 182 7.87 37.18 -76.24
C ILE A 182 8.92 37.64 -77.28
N SER A 183 9.79 38.60 -76.92
CA SER A 183 10.73 39.25 -77.86
C SER A 183 12.21 38.89 -77.66
N ASN A 184 12.61 38.37 -76.49
CA ASN A 184 14.00 37.96 -76.24
C ASN A 184 14.08 36.83 -75.19
N ALA A 185 13.97 35.58 -75.65
CA ALA A 185 14.01 34.38 -74.81
C ALA A 185 15.34 34.19 -74.08
N GLU A 186 16.45 34.68 -74.64
CA GLU A 186 17.79 34.55 -74.04
C GLU A 186 17.91 35.41 -72.78
N ALA A 187 17.41 36.66 -72.83
CA ALA A 187 17.37 37.54 -71.66
C ALA A 187 16.42 37.04 -70.56
N PHE A 188 15.33 36.36 -70.94
CA PHE A 188 14.41 35.73 -69.99
C PHE A 188 15.06 34.53 -69.27
N ALA A 189 15.72 33.64 -70.03
CA ALA A 189 16.45 32.51 -69.48
C ALA A 189 17.60 32.95 -68.55
N GLU A 190 18.32 34.02 -68.89
CA GLU A 190 19.38 34.58 -68.05
C GLU A 190 18.83 35.15 -66.73
N LYS A 191 17.68 35.83 -66.78
CA LYS A 191 17.00 36.35 -65.58
C LYS A 191 16.50 35.20 -64.68
N LEU A 192 15.88 34.17 -65.26
CA LEU A 192 15.43 32.99 -64.52
C LEU A 192 16.59 32.22 -63.90
N SER A 193 17.69 32.04 -64.63
CA SER A 193 18.93 31.42 -64.13
C SER A 193 19.51 32.19 -62.95
N LYS A 194 19.49 33.52 -63.02
CA LYS A 194 19.97 34.38 -61.93
C LYS A 194 19.07 34.32 -60.69
N GLU A 195 17.75 34.30 -60.88
CA GLU A 195 16.78 34.15 -59.78
C GLU A 195 16.86 32.76 -59.14
N LEU A 196 17.00 31.71 -59.96
CA LEU A 196 17.25 30.34 -59.50
C LEU A 196 18.53 30.25 -58.66
N GLN A 197 19.63 30.85 -59.13
CA GLN A 197 20.92 30.84 -58.41
C GLN A 197 20.83 31.54 -57.05
N VAL A 198 20.07 32.64 -56.95
CA VAL A 198 19.83 33.33 -55.67
C VAL A 198 18.97 32.47 -54.75
N LEU A 199 17.96 31.78 -55.29
CA LEU A 199 17.06 30.92 -54.54
C LEU A 199 17.77 29.65 -54.05
N ASP A 200 18.64 29.05 -54.86
CA ASP A 200 19.51 27.94 -54.48
C ASP A 200 20.49 28.34 -53.38
N GLY A 201 21.07 29.54 -53.47
CA GLY A 201 21.90 30.11 -52.40
C GLY A 201 21.15 30.27 -51.08
N ALA A 202 19.91 30.76 -51.14
CA ALA A 202 19.03 30.90 -49.97
C ALA A 202 18.58 29.56 -49.38
N ASN A 203 18.30 28.57 -50.23
CA ASN A 203 17.96 27.21 -49.82
C ASN A 203 19.13 26.52 -49.13
N ILE A 204 20.34 26.58 -49.71
CA ILE A 204 21.55 26.00 -49.09
C ILE A 204 21.81 26.62 -47.72
N HIS A 205 21.66 27.94 -47.57
CA HIS A 205 21.84 28.60 -46.27
C HIS A 205 20.75 28.22 -45.25
N SER A 206 19.50 28.08 -45.67
CA SER A 206 18.40 27.67 -44.78
C SER A 206 18.57 26.23 -44.32
N ILE A 207 18.96 25.32 -45.23
CA ILE A 207 19.27 23.92 -44.91
C ILE A 207 20.47 23.85 -43.96
N MET A 208 21.57 24.56 -44.25
CA MET A 208 22.77 24.56 -43.40
C MET A 208 22.53 25.19 -42.02
N ALA A 209 21.64 26.17 -41.89
CA ALA A 209 21.24 26.73 -40.60
C ALA A 209 20.41 25.73 -39.79
N SER A 210 19.48 25.02 -40.44
CA SER A 210 18.67 23.98 -39.81
C SER A 210 19.53 22.80 -39.32
N GLU A 211 20.54 22.38 -40.09
CA GLU A 211 21.46 21.30 -39.73
C GLU A 211 22.27 21.63 -38.47
N LYS A 212 22.76 22.87 -38.35
CA LYS A 212 23.45 23.33 -37.14
C LYS A 212 22.54 23.33 -35.91
N GLN A 213 21.29 23.76 -36.06
CA GLN A 213 20.30 23.74 -34.97
C GLN A 213 19.95 22.31 -34.54
N VAL A 214 19.79 21.38 -35.49
CA VAL A 214 19.54 19.96 -35.20
C VAL A 214 20.72 19.34 -34.45
N ASN A 215 21.97 19.64 -34.85
CA ASN A 215 23.15 19.16 -34.15
C ASN A 215 23.26 19.68 -32.71
N ILE A 216 22.94 20.95 -32.47
CA ILE A 216 22.90 21.51 -31.10
C ILE A 216 21.82 20.83 -30.28
N LEU A 217 20.64 20.58 -30.86
CA LEU A 217 19.54 19.88 -30.18
C LEU A 217 19.92 18.45 -29.83
N MET A 218 20.59 17.72 -30.73
CA MET A 218 21.13 16.39 -30.44
C MET A 218 22.11 16.41 -29.28
N GLN A 219 23.04 17.38 -29.26
CA GLN A 219 24.02 17.49 -28.18
C GLN A 219 23.36 17.79 -26.82
N LEU A 220 22.34 18.64 -26.79
CA LEU A 220 21.56 18.91 -25.59
C LEU A 220 20.76 17.69 -25.12
N LEU A 221 20.28 16.86 -26.05
CA LEU A 221 19.60 15.60 -25.72
C LEU A 221 20.57 14.58 -25.14
N ASP A 222 21.78 14.46 -25.70
CA ASP A 222 22.81 13.57 -25.16
C ASP A 222 23.24 14.00 -23.75
N GLU A 223 23.36 15.30 -23.52
CA GLU A 223 23.71 15.85 -22.20
C GLU A 223 22.57 15.61 -21.19
N ALA A 224 21.31 15.78 -21.61
CA ALA A 224 20.15 15.45 -20.80
C ALA A 224 20.03 13.94 -20.50
N LEU A 225 20.35 13.08 -21.47
CA LEU A 225 20.41 11.62 -21.27
C LEU A 225 21.49 11.25 -20.24
N SER A 226 22.68 11.86 -20.33
CA SER A 226 23.75 11.63 -19.36
C SER A 226 23.39 12.06 -17.93
N GLU A 227 22.66 13.17 -17.78
CA GLU A 227 22.15 13.59 -16.47
C GLU A 227 21.08 12.63 -15.94
N VAL A 228 20.21 12.10 -16.81
CA VAL A 228 19.22 11.08 -16.42
C VAL A 228 19.91 9.80 -15.93
N ASP A 229 20.93 9.31 -16.63
CA ASP A 229 21.72 8.15 -16.21
C ASP A 229 22.38 8.38 -14.83
N THR A 230 22.88 9.60 -14.61
CA THR A 230 23.48 9.99 -13.33
C THR A 230 22.45 9.98 -12.19
N ILE A 231 21.22 10.43 -12.46
CA ILE A 231 20.11 10.39 -11.50
C ILE A 231 19.68 8.95 -11.23
N GLU A 232 19.58 8.11 -12.27
CA GLU A 232 19.23 6.69 -12.13
C GLU A 232 20.26 5.94 -11.27
N GLY A 233 21.56 6.21 -11.47
CA GLY A 233 22.62 5.66 -10.62
C GLY A 233 22.49 6.09 -9.16
N LYS A 234 22.20 7.37 -8.91
CA LYS A 234 21.95 7.88 -7.54
C LYS A 234 20.72 7.22 -6.92
N MET A 235 19.61 7.09 -7.65
CA MET A 235 18.39 6.44 -7.16
C MET A 235 18.65 4.96 -6.82
N SER A 236 19.38 4.25 -7.67
CA SER A 236 19.78 2.85 -7.43
C SER A 236 20.60 2.71 -6.14
N SER A 237 21.56 3.62 -5.91
CA SER A 237 22.36 3.61 -4.67
C SER A 237 21.52 3.88 -3.41
N TYR A 238 20.52 4.77 -3.50
CA TYR A 238 19.60 5.02 -2.39
C TYR A 238 18.65 3.85 -2.14
N GLU A 239 18.19 3.18 -3.19
CA GLU A 239 17.37 1.98 -3.06
C GLU A 239 18.13 0.84 -2.38
N GLU A 240 19.39 0.62 -2.73
CA GLU A 240 20.25 -0.38 -2.09
C GLU A 240 20.46 -0.08 -0.60
N MET A 241 20.77 1.17 -0.25
CA MET A 241 20.89 1.58 1.15
C MET A 241 19.57 1.41 1.92
N LEU A 242 18.43 1.79 1.34
CA LEU A 242 17.13 1.62 1.97
C LEU A 242 16.78 0.15 2.18
N GLN A 243 17.13 -0.72 1.23
CA GLN A 243 16.94 -2.15 1.34
C GLN A 243 17.78 -2.74 2.48
N SER A 244 19.05 -2.34 2.60
CA SER A 244 19.92 -2.74 3.72
C SER A 244 19.37 -2.28 5.08
N VAL A 245 18.94 -1.01 5.18
CA VAL A 245 18.34 -0.47 6.41
C VAL A 245 17.05 -1.21 6.78
N LYS A 246 16.22 -1.54 5.78
CA LYS A 246 14.99 -2.31 5.99
C LYS A 246 15.30 -3.71 6.55
N GLU A 247 16.28 -4.41 5.98
CA GLU A 247 16.69 -5.74 6.47
C GLU A 247 17.20 -5.68 7.92
N GLN A 248 18.00 -4.67 8.25
CA GLN A 248 18.45 -4.44 9.62
C GLN A 248 17.27 -4.15 10.57
N MET A 249 16.31 -3.32 10.14
CA MET A 249 15.13 -3.00 10.93
C MET A 249 14.24 -4.22 11.16
N ASP A 250 14.09 -5.10 10.17
CA ASP A 250 13.35 -6.35 10.29
C ASP A 250 14.04 -7.31 11.28
N GLN A 251 15.37 -7.42 11.24
CA GLN A 251 16.13 -8.21 12.22
C GLN A 251 15.96 -7.67 13.65
N ILE A 252 16.06 -6.35 13.83
CA ILE A 252 15.84 -5.70 15.14
C ILE A 252 14.42 -5.93 15.62
N SER A 253 13.42 -5.80 14.75
CA SER A 253 12.02 -6.04 15.08
C SER A 253 11.77 -7.48 15.55
N GLN A 254 12.33 -8.46 14.84
CA GLN A 254 12.26 -9.87 15.23
C GLN A 254 12.95 -10.12 16.58
N SER A 255 14.15 -9.55 16.77
CA SER A 255 14.90 -9.65 18.04
C SER A 255 14.10 -9.04 19.21
N ASN A 256 13.57 -7.84 19.04
CA ASN A 256 12.74 -7.17 20.05
C ASN A 256 11.48 -7.98 20.38
N ARG A 257 10.84 -8.61 19.37
CA ARG A 257 9.71 -9.49 19.60
C ARG A 257 10.09 -10.69 20.47
N LEU A 258 11.24 -11.32 20.22
CA LEU A 258 11.74 -12.42 21.04
C LEU A 258 12.04 -11.97 22.47
N ILE A 259 12.65 -10.79 22.65
CA ILE A 259 12.91 -10.20 23.97
C ILE A 259 11.59 -9.93 24.70
N GLN A 260 10.59 -9.38 24.03
CA GLN A 260 9.27 -9.10 24.65
C GLN A 260 8.58 -10.40 25.08
N ILE A 261 8.63 -11.45 24.25
CA ILE A 261 8.10 -12.77 24.61
C ILE A 261 8.85 -13.34 25.81
N SER A 262 10.19 -13.27 25.80
CA SER A 262 11.04 -13.72 26.91
C SER A 262 10.70 -12.99 28.22
N ASN A 263 10.60 -11.65 28.18
CA ASN A 263 10.23 -10.84 29.34
C ASN A 263 8.81 -11.16 29.85
N THR A 264 7.86 -11.38 28.94
CA THR A 264 6.50 -11.78 29.31
C THR A 264 6.49 -13.16 29.98
N ASN A 265 7.25 -14.10 29.44
CA ASN A 265 7.39 -15.44 30.01
C ASN A 265 8.08 -15.40 31.37
N ASN A 266 9.13 -14.60 31.53
CA ASN A 266 9.83 -14.40 32.79
C ASN A 266 8.93 -13.76 33.85
N GLY A 267 8.11 -12.78 33.47
CA GLY A 267 7.11 -12.20 34.36
C GLY A 267 6.09 -13.23 34.85
N LYS A 268 5.49 -14.00 33.92
CA LYS A 268 4.55 -15.08 34.27
C LYS A 268 5.21 -16.17 35.14
N LEU A 269 6.46 -16.51 34.85
CA LEU A 269 7.21 -17.48 35.63
C LEU A 269 7.49 -16.96 37.04
N LEU A 270 7.84 -15.69 37.18
CA LEU A 270 8.04 -15.04 38.48
C LEU A 270 6.75 -15.05 39.29
N ASP A 271 5.61 -14.70 38.69
CA ASP A 271 4.30 -14.74 39.35
C ASP A 271 3.98 -16.16 39.85
N GLU A 272 4.29 -17.18 39.06
CA GLU A 272 4.04 -18.57 39.41
C GLU A 272 4.97 -19.06 40.54
N ILE A 273 6.25 -18.67 40.50
CA ILE A 273 7.20 -18.95 41.59
C ILE A 273 6.76 -18.24 42.87
N GLN A 274 6.35 -16.98 42.80
CA GLN A 274 5.86 -16.22 43.95
C GLN A 274 4.60 -16.86 44.54
N PHE A 275 3.68 -17.33 43.70
CA PHE A 275 2.52 -18.10 44.16
C PHE A 275 2.97 -19.36 44.92
N LEU A 276 3.84 -20.18 44.34
CA LEU A 276 4.29 -21.40 45.02
C LEU A 276 5.03 -21.10 46.33
N VAL A 277 5.94 -20.13 46.36
CA VAL A 277 6.70 -19.78 47.56
C VAL A 277 5.79 -19.22 48.67
N ASN A 278 4.83 -18.36 48.34
CA ASN A 278 3.97 -17.75 49.35
C ASN A 278 2.96 -18.73 49.97
N TYR A 279 2.50 -19.71 49.19
CA TYR A 279 1.41 -20.60 49.62
C TYR A 279 1.89 -22.00 50.03
N MET A 280 3.05 -22.46 49.55
CA MET A 280 3.62 -23.78 49.87
C MET A 280 4.81 -23.72 50.83
N ASP A 281 5.03 -22.60 51.53
CA ASP A 281 6.06 -22.49 52.56
C ASP A 281 5.47 -22.56 53.96
N LEU A 282 6.16 -23.29 54.84
CA LEU A 282 5.80 -23.41 56.24
C LEU A 282 7.02 -23.01 57.08
N SER A 283 6.85 -22.03 57.95
CA SER A 283 7.95 -21.51 58.76
C SER A 283 8.62 -22.62 59.59
N LYS A 284 9.94 -22.53 59.77
CA LYS A 284 10.69 -23.48 60.61
C LYS A 284 10.16 -23.54 62.05
N GLY A 285 9.56 -22.46 62.54
CA GLY A 285 8.91 -22.41 63.85
C GLY A 285 7.66 -23.29 63.91
N HIS A 286 6.79 -23.21 62.88
CA HIS A 286 5.61 -24.08 62.79
C HIS A 286 6.00 -25.56 62.65
N ILE A 287 7.02 -25.87 61.85
CA ILE A 287 7.54 -27.24 61.72
C ILE A 287 7.98 -27.79 63.08
N ARG A 288 8.77 -27.03 63.85
CA ARG A 288 9.20 -27.44 65.19
C ARG A 288 8.03 -27.59 66.17
N ALA A 289 7.05 -26.70 66.16
CA ALA A 289 5.87 -26.81 67.00
C ALA A 289 5.09 -28.12 66.72
N LEU A 290 4.95 -28.47 65.43
CA LEU A 290 4.28 -29.71 65.01
C LEU A 290 5.08 -30.99 65.34
N GLN A 291 6.42 -30.93 65.35
CA GLN A 291 7.28 -32.09 65.61
C GLN A 291 7.64 -32.30 67.08
N GLU A 292 7.92 -31.21 67.81
CA GLU A 292 8.47 -31.23 69.18
C GLU A 292 7.69 -30.37 70.19
N GLY A 293 6.62 -29.67 69.78
CA GLY A 293 5.85 -28.79 70.67
C GLY A 293 5.26 -29.51 71.89
N ASP A 294 5.43 -28.90 73.07
CA ASP A 294 4.86 -29.39 74.32
C ASP A 294 3.33 -29.24 74.32
N LEU A 295 2.63 -30.36 74.50
CA LEU A 295 1.16 -30.42 74.53
C LEU A 295 0.58 -30.24 75.95
N SER A 296 1.43 -30.11 76.97
CA SER A 296 1.01 -29.97 78.38
C SER A 296 0.93 -28.51 78.83
N SER A 297 1.66 -27.61 78.17
CA SER A 297 1.70 -26.17 78.46
C SER A 297 0.70 -25.39 77.59
N SER A 298 -0.04 -24.46 78.19
CA SER A 298 -0.98 -23.58 77.46
C SER A 298 -0.33 -22.86 76.27
N LYS A 299 0.93 -22.42 76.41
CA LYS A 299 1.68 -21.75 75.33
C LYS A 299 2.08 -22.73 74.22
N GLY A 300 2.38 -23.97 74.57
CA GLY A 300 2.75 -25.01 73.61
C GLY A 300 1.56 -25.50 72.81
N ILE A 301 0.39 -25.62 73.45
CA ILE A 301 -0.90 -25.90 72.79
C ILE A 301 -1.24 -24.79 71.79
N GLU A 302 -1.16 -23.52 72.19
CA GLU A 302 -1.43 -22.37 71.30
C GLU A 302 -0.48 -22.36 70.09
N ALA A 303 0.81 -22.62 70.31
CA ALA A 303 1.79 -22.73 69.22
C ALA A 303 1.48 -23.91 68.27
N CYS A 304 1.03 -25.05 68.80
CA CYS A 304 0.63 -26.20 67.99
C CYS A 304 -0.65 -25.92 67.19
N ILE A 305 -1.63 -25.22 67.78
CA ILE A 305 -2.86 -24.80 67.09
C ILE A 305 -2.51 -23.89 65.90
N ASN A 306 -1.77 -22.81 66.16
CA ASN A 306 -1.32 -21.88 65.10
C ASN A 306 -0.53 -22.59 63.99
N ALA A 307 0.38 -23.50 64.36
CA ALA A 307 1.15 -24.27 63.39
C ALA A 307 0.29 -25.28 62.61
N SER A 308 -0.71 -25.89 63.24
CA SER A 308 -1.65 -26.81 62.59
C SER A 308 -2.61 -26.10 61.63
N GLU A 309 -3.05 -24.90 61.97
CA GLU A 309 -3.86 -24.05 61.08
C GLU A 309 -3.04 -23.60 59.86
N ALA A 310 -1.78 -23.18 60.07
CA ALA A 310 -0.87 -22.85 58.97
C ALA A 310 -0.61 -24.06 58.06
N LEU A 311 -0.37 -25.25 58.63
CA LEU A 311 -0.20 -26.48 57.85
C LEU A 311 -1.47 -26.81 57.03
N LEU A 312 -2.66 -26.69 57.64
CA LEU A 312 -3.93 -26.93 56.97
C LEU A 312 -4.15 -25.96 55.81
N GLN A 313 -3.81 -24.68 55.99
CA GLN A 313 -3.87 -23.67 54.94
C GLN A 313 -2.95 -24.05 53.77
N CYS A 314 -1.70 -24.42 54.03
CA CYS A 314 -0.74 -24.85 53.00
C CYS A 314 -1.18 -26.13 52.27
N MET A 315 -1.81 -27.09 52.96
CA MET A 315 -2.28 -28.34 52.35
C MET A 315 -3.51 -28.15 51.46
N ASN A 316 -4.35 -27.14 51.75
CA ASN A 316 -5.61 -26.89 51.03
C ASN A 316 -5.49 -25.86 49.91
N VAL A 317 -4.27 -25.41 49.58
CA VAL A 317 -4.05 -24.46 48.49
C VAL A 317 -4.48 -25.08 47.16
N PRO A 318 -5.37 -24.43 46.38
CA PRO A 318 -5.76 -24.93 45.08
C PRO A 318 -4.58 -24.80 44.09
N LEU A 319 -3.97 -25.93 43.76
CA LEU A 319 -2.89 -25.97 42.79
C LEU A 319 -3.40 -25.66 41.38
N ARG A 320 -2.61 -24.90 40.62
CA ARG A 320 -2.90 -24.62 39.21
C ARG A 320 -2.56 -25.84 38.34
N PRO A 321 -3.19 -25.99 37.17
CA PRO A 321 -2.89 -27.08 36.25
C PRO A 321 -1.39 -27.14 35.93
N GLY A 322 -0.78 -28.31 36.15
CA GLY A 322 0.64 -28.55 35.89
C GLY A 322 1.55 -28.46 37.12
N HIS A 323 1.13 -27.82 38.22
CA HIS A 323 1.91 -27.78 39.46
C HIS A 323 2.18 -29.17 40.03
N GLU A 324 1.23 -30.08 39.90
CA GLU A 324 1.36 -31.47 40.32
C GLU A 324 2.48 -32.22 39.59
N LYS A 325 2.96 -31.71 38.45
CA LYS A 325 4.10 -32.31 37.72
C LYS A 325 5.45 -31.84 38.27
N LEU A 326 5.48 -30.77 39.06
CA LEU A 326 6.72 -30.24 39.63
C LEU A 326 7.17 -31.11 40.81
N MET A 327 8.43 -31.58 40.75
CA MET A 327 9.01 -32.41 41.79
C MET A 327 9.07 -31.71 43.16
N SER A 328 9.33 -30.41 43.17
CA SER A 328 9.36 -29.59 44.40
C SER A 328 7.99 -29.56 45.08
N VAL A 329 6.92 -29.38 44.32
CA VAL A 329 5.54 -29.38 44.86
C VAL A 329 5.19 -30.74 45.44
N LYS A 330 5.51 -31.82 44.72
CA LYS A 330 5.29 -33.19 45.23
C LYS A 330 6.04 -33.46 46.53
N GLN A 331 7.31 -33.04 46.59
CA GLN A 331 8.14 -33.22 47.78
C GLN A 331 7.56 -32.44 48.98
N GLN A 332 7.11 -31.21 48.74
CA GLN A 332 6.53 -30.36 49.78
C GLN A 332 5.19 -30.90 50.29
N GLN A 333 4.32 -31.39 49.39
CA GLN A 333 3.07 -32.04 49.78
C GLN A 333 3.31 -33.32 50.60
N HIS A 334 4.34 -34.09 50.24
CA HIS A 334 4.74 -35.25 51.01
C HIS A 334 5.18 -34.86 52.43
N LEU A 335 6.05 -33.85 52.55
CA LEU A 335 6.49 -33.32 53.84
C LEU A 335 5.30 -32.86 54.71
N PHE A 336 4.34 -32.13 54.13
CA PHE A 336 3.14 -31.71 54.86
C PHE A 336 2.31 -32.89 55.36
N THR A 337 2.20 -33.95 54.55
CA THR A 337 1.53 -35.19 54.92
C THR A 337 2.24 -35.89 56.07
N GLU A 338 3.58 -35.99 56.03
CA GLU A 338 4.38 -36.56 57.11
C GLU A 338 4.27 -35.76 58.41
N LEU A 339 4.30 -34.42 58.34
CA LEU A 339 4.14 -33.55 59.51
C LEU A 339 2.75 -33.71 60.14
N ARG A 340 1.70 -33.74 59.32
CA ARG A 340 0.33 -34.00 59.76
C ARG A 340 0.22 -35.34 60.48
N ASP A 341 0.74 -36.41 59.88
CA ASP A 341 0.62 -37.76 60.42
C ASP A 341 1.43 -37.93 61.71
N THR A 342 2.60 -37.28 61.79
CA THR A 342 3.44 -37.26 62.99
C THR A 342 2.76 -36.51 64.13
N PHE A 343 2.22 -35.31 63.85
CA PHE A 343 1.51 -34.51 64.84
C PHE A 343 0.23 -35.22 65.32
N SER A 344 -0.54 -35.81 64.41
CA SER A 344 -1.76 -36.57 64.73
C SER A 344 -1.48 -37.76 65.67
N ARG A 345 -0.42 -38.53 65.39
CA ARG A 345 0.05 -39.61 66.29
C ARG A 345 0.45 -39.07 67.66
N ARG A 346 1.20 -37.97 67.71
CA ARG A 346 1.63 -37.34 68.98
C ARG A 346 0.44 -36.85 69.80
N LEU A 347 -0.49 -36.15 69.17
CA LEU A 347 -1.71 -35.65 69.80
C LEU A 347 -2.56 -36.79 70.35
N THR A 348 -2.75 -37.86 69.56
CA THR A 348 -3.49 -39.05 69.98
C THR A 348 -2.85 -39.71 71.21
N ASN A 349 -1.52 -39.88 71.20
CA ASN A 349 -0.80 -40.44 72.35
C ASN A 349 -0.92 -39.56 73.60
N HIS A 350 -0.83 -38.24 73.45
CA HIS A 350 -1.00 -37.30 74.55
C HIS A 350 -2.42 -37.37 75.14
N LEU A 351 -3.45 -37.31 74.28
CA LEU A 351 -4.85 -37.43 74.70
C LEU A 351 -5.12 -38.77 75.39
N ASN A 352 -4.64 -39.89 74.83
CA ASN A 352 -4.76 -41.21 75.46
C ASN A 352 -4.12 -41.23 76.85
N ASN A 353 -2.91 -40.66 77.01
CA ASN A 353 -2.27 -40.58 78.31
C ASN A 353 -3.08 -39.74 79.30
N VAL A 354 -3.60 -38.58 78.88
CA VAL A 354 -4.44 -37.72 79.73
C VAL A 354 -5.73 -38.43 80.13
N PHE A 355 -6.42 -39.10 79.20
CA PHE A 355 -7.65 -39.83 79.49
C PHE A 355 -7.41 -41.03 80.41
N VAL A 356 -6.34 -41.80 80.20
CA VAL A 356 -5.97 -42.91 81.11
C VAL A 356 -5.67 -42.39 82.51
N HIS A 357 -4.96 -41.27 82.65
CA HIS A 357 -4.71 -40.66 83.96
C HIS A 357 -6.01 -40.13 84.59
N GLN A 358 -6.93 -39.54 83.83
CA GLN A 358 -8.23 -39.12 84.38
C GLN A 358 -9.10 -40.29 84.85
N VAL A 359 -9.12 -41.41 84.11
CA VAL A 359 -9.88 -42.62 84.47
C VAL A 359 -9.33 -43.28 85.74
N ILE A 360 -8.01 -43.20 85.98
CA ILE A 360 -7.39 -43.73 87.20
C ILE A 360 -7.67 -42.86 88.44
N TYR A 361 -7.92 -41.56 88.27
CA TYR A 361 -8.11 -40.60 89.37
C TYR A 361 -9.55 -40.15 89.62
N THR A 362 -10.55 -40.62 88.86
CA THR A 362 -11.97 -40.44 89.19
C THR A 362 -12.44 -41.48 90.21
N PRO A 363 -12.73 -41.13 91.49
CA PRO A 363 -13.44 -42.03 92.38
C PRO A 363 -14.90 -42.14 91.93
N ARG A 364 -15.48 -43.34 92.06
CA ARG A 364 -16.93 -43.58 91.89
C ARG A 364 -17.76 -42.78 92.87
#